data_AF-A0A9W7IJC5-F1
#
_entry.id   AF-A0A9W7IJC5-F1
#
_cell.length_a   1.000
_cell.length_b   1.000
_cell.length_c   1.000
_cell.angle_alpha   90.00
_cell.angle_beta   90.00
_cell.angle_gamma   90.00
#
_symmetry.space_group_name_H-M   'P 1'
#
loop_
_entity.id
_entity.type
_entity.pdbx_description
1 polymer ?
#
loop_
_entity_poly.entity_id
_entity_poly.type
_entity_poly.pdbx_seq_one_letter_code
_entity_poly.pdbx_strand_id
1 'polypeptide(L)'
;MLLRLVSSFYVQTKHGDNLICSHGGSSPAFPSSSALCFPPRKHGRDLSVYASLGSGNSALTGVVFQPFEEVRKEELNIPVAPDLSLARQKYADDCEAAVNEQINVEYNVSYVYHSMYAYFDRDNVALKGLAKFFKESSEEEREHAEKLMEYQNIRGGRVKLHSILTPPSEFEHYEKGDALYAMELALSLEKLTNEKLLSLHNVAEQNNDAQMADFIETEFLTEQVEAIKKISEYVSQLRRVGKGHGVWHFDQMLLHEGA
;
A
#
# COMPACT_ATOMS: atom_id res chain seq x y z
N MET A 1 18.97 -42.23 -21.66
CA MET A 1 18.76 -41.38 -20.47
C MET A 1 17.27 -41.06 -20.42
N LEU A 2 16.53 -41.78 -19.57
CA LEU A 2 15.08 -41.66 -19.39
C LEU A 2 14.77 -40.39 -18.60
N LEU A 3 13.85 -39.56 -19.09
CA LEU A 3 13.22 -38.52 -18.27
C LEU A 3 11.71 -38.74 -18.22
N ARG A 4 11.23 -38.70 -16.98
CA ARG A 4 9.94 -39.18 -16.49
C ARG A 4 8.83 -38.15 -16.73
N LEU A 5 7.64 -38.69 -16.99
CA LEU A 5 6.34 -38.02 -16.94
C LEU A 5 6.05 -37.54 -15.50
N VAL A 6 5.49 -36.33 -15.37
CA VAL A 6 4.92 -35.81 -14.12
C VAL A 6 3.40 -35.79 -14.24
N SER A 7 2.75 -36.37 -13.23
CA SER A 7 1.31 -36.55 -13.09
C SER A 7 0.58 -35.24 -12.79
N SER A 8 -0.49 -34.96 -13.53
CA SER A 8 -1.48 -33.93 -13.17
C SER A 8 -2.54 -34.50 -12.22
N PHE A 9 -2.82 -33.76 -11.15
CA PHE A 9 -3.87 -34.07 -10.17
C PHE A 9 -5.24 -33.54 -10.63
N TYR A 10 -6.27 -34.34 -10.34
CA TYR A 10 -7.69 -34.07 -10.59
C TYR A 10 -8.32 -33.32 -9.40
N VAL A 11 -9.17 -32.33 -9.66
CA VAL A 11 -10.13 -31.77 -8.69
C VAL A 11 -11.53 -32.27 -9.07
N GLN A 12 -12.19 -32.92 -8.12
CA GLN A 12 -13.53 -33.47 -8.28
C GLN A 12 -14.51 -32.57 -7.50
N THR A 13 -15.41 -31.88 -8.20
CA THR A 13 -16.61 -31.25 -7.62
C THR A 13 -17.83 -32.00 -8.10
N LYS A 14 -18.73 -32.37 -7.18
CA LYS A 14 -20.05 -32.95 -7.52
C LYS A 14 -21.15 -31.96 -7.14
N HIS A 15 -21.91 -31.60 -8.18
CA HIS A 15 -23.37 -31.40 -8.32
C HIS A 15 -24.18 -30.82 -7.14
N GLY A 16 -25.02 -29.80 -7.37
CA GLY A 16 -26.14 -29.73 -8.34
C GLY A 16 -27.43 -29.98 -7.53
N ASP A 17 -28.43 -29.10 -7.46
CA ASP A 17 -29.33 -28.80 -8.56
C ASP A 17 -30.16 -27.51 -8.37
N ASN A 18 -30.62 -27.03 -9.53
CA ASN A 18 -31.40 -25.82 -9.81
C ASN A 18 -32.78 -25.75 -9.15
N LEU A 19 -33.13 -24.52 -8.76
CA LEU A 19 -34.49 -24.07 -8.43
C LEU A 19 -35.06 -23.26 -9.60
N ILE A 20 -36.19 -23.72 -10.16
CA ILE A 20 -37.15 -22.87 -10.88
C ILE A 20 -38.57 -23.34 -10.51
N CYS A 21 -39.36 -22.48 -9.86
CA CYS A 21 -40.66 -22.06 -10.40
C CYS A 21 -41.30 -20.95 -9.54
N SER A 22 -41.83 -19.97 -10.26
CA SER A 22 -42.50 -18.74 -9.87
C SER A 22 -44.00 -18.91 -9.58
N HIS A 23 -44.54 -18.10 -8.67
CA HIS A 23 -45.85 -17.39 -8.69
C HIS A 23 -45.97 -16.69 -7.31
N GLY A 24 -46.19 -15.39 -7.15
CA GLY A 24 -47.31 -14.58 -7.64
C GLY A 24 -48.38 -14.50 -6.55
N GLY A 25 -48.45 -13.39 -5.78
CA GLY A 25 -49.52 -13.22 -4.78
C GLY A 25 -49.30 -12.06 -3.81
N SER A 26 -50.22 -11.11 -3.85
CA SER A 26 -50.32 -9.82 -3.16
C SER A 26 -50.68 -9.90 -1.65
N SER A 27 -50.23 -8.89 -0.90
CA SER A 27 -50.71 -8.40 0.42
C SER A 27 -52.25 -8.32 0.53
N PRO A 28 -52.91 -8.11 1.72
CA PRO A 28 -52.38 -7.40 2.90
C PRO A 28 -52.89 -7.85 4.31
N ALA A 29 -52.52 -7.04 5.32
CA ALA A 29 -53.23 -6.73 6.57
C ALA A 29 -52.81 -7.41 7.89
N PHE A 30 -52.18 -6.61 8.75
CA PHE A 30 -52.28 -6.67 10.23
C PHE A 30 -53.67 -6.15 10.65
N PRO A 31 -54.28 -6.57 11.80
CA PRO A 31 -53.77 -6.15 13.11
C PRO A 31 -53.97 -7.10 14.32
N SER A 32 -53.07 -6.92 15.29
CA SER A 32 -53.29 -6.81 16.74
C SER A 32 -53.96 -7.93 17.57
N SER A 33 -53.27 -8.20 18.68
CA SER A 33 -53.75 -8.61 20.02
C SER A 33 -53.93 -10.10 20.34
N SER A 34 -53.03 -10.54 21.21
CA SER A 34 -53.28 -11.21 22.49
C SER A 34 -53.75 -12.68 22.54
N ALA A 35 -53.05 -13.40 23.43
CA ALA A 35 -53.47 -14.60 24.15
C ALA A 35 -53.47 -15.93 23.37
N LEU A 36 -52.36 -16.66 23.48
CA LEU A 36 -52.34 -18.10 23.26
C LEU A 36 -52.65 -18.81 24.58
N CYS A 37 -53.90 -19.27 24.69
CA CYS A 37 -54.34 -20.26 25.67
C CYS A 37 -54.24 -21.64 24.99
N PHE A 38 -53.52 -22.59 25.60
CA PHE A 38 -53.48 -23.99 25.15
C PHE A 38 -53.90 -24.94 26.29
N PRO A 39 -54.57 -26.07 25.96
CA PRO A 39 -55.32 -26.88 26.92
C PRO A 39 -54.42 -27.88 27.68
N PRO A 40 -54.89 -28.46 28.80
CA PRO A 40 -54.07 -29.36 29.60
C PRO A 40 -54.14 -30.80 29.07
N ARG A 41 -52.99 -31.47 29.02
CA ARG A 41 -52.94 -32.94 29.00
C ARG A 41 -51.87 -33.49 29.95
N LYS A 42 -52.33 -34.43 30.77
CA LYS A 42 -51.61 -35.16 31.83
C LYS A 42 -50.61 -36.17 31.25
N HIS A 43 -49.38 -36.21 31.77
CA HIS A 43 -48.76 -37.36 32.46
C HIS A 43 -47.22 -37.21 32.55
N GLY A 44 -46.71 -37.19 33.79
CA GLY A 44 -45.51 -37.88 34.26
C GLY A 44 -44.19 -37.77 33.50
N ARG A 45 -43.31 -36.90 33.99
CA ARG A 45 -41.92 -37.19 34.45
C ARG A 45 -41.33 -35.91 35.01
N ASP A 46 -41.09 -35.87 36.32
CA ASP A 46 -40.31 -34.80 36.95
C ASP A 46 -38.88 -34.88 36.42
N LEU A 47 -38.49 -33.90 35.62
CA LEU A 47 -37.11 -33.65 35.25
C LEU A 47 -36.69 -32.36 35.94
N SER A 48 -35.99 -32.46 37.07
CA SER A 48 -35.39 -31.30 37.71
C SER A 48 -34.14 -30.89 36.94
N VAL A 49 -34.23 -29.76 36.24
CA VAL A 49 -33.08 -29.12 35.60
C VAL A 49 -32.45 -28.18 36.63
N TYR A 50 -31.25 -28.50 37.09
CA TYR A 50 -30.44 -27.56 37.87
C TYR A 50 -29.70 -26.63 36.90
N ALA A 51 -30.06 -25.35 36.90
CA ALA A 51 -29.19 -24.32 36.34
C ALA A 51 -28.08 -24.05 37.36
N SER A 52 -26.83 -24.40 37.03
CA SER A 52 -25.70 -23.86 37.78
C SER A 52 -25.63 -22.37 37.46
N LEU A 53 -25.81 -21.52 38.47
CA LEU A 53 -25.30 -20.15 38.36
C LEU A 53 -23.78 -20.27 38.20
N GLY A 54 -23.30 -20.13 36.96
CA GLY A 54 -21.96 -19.62 36.76
C GLY A 54 -21.89 -18.30 37.49
N SER A 55 -21.08 -18.25 38.56
CA SER A 55 -20.90 -17.06 39.38
C SER A 55 -20.29 -15.96 38.52
N GLY A 56 -21.17 -15.12 37.99
CA GLY A 56 -20.85 -13.95 37.19
C GLY A 56 -21.98 -12.95 37.39
N ASN A 57 -22.15 -12.48 38.63
CA ASN A 57 -23.01 -11.34 38.94
C ASN A 57 -22.41 -10.06 38.33
N SER A 58 -22.51 -9.91 37.02
CA SER A 58 -22.51 -8.57 36.42
C SER A 58 -23.95 -8.13 36.38
N ALA A 59 -24.36 -7.27 37.32
CA ALA A 59 -25.57 -6.51 37.14
C ALA A 59 -25.53 -5.84 35.75
N LEU A 60 -26.64 -5.86 35.01
CA LEU A 60 -26.78 -5.12 33.76
C LEU A 60 -26.79 -3.62 34.08
N THR A 61 -25.62 -3.05 34.38
CA THR A 61 -25.47 -1.67 34.86
C THR A 61 -25.64 -0.61 33.78
N GLY A 62 -25.86 -1.01 32.51
CA GLY A 62 -25.93 -0.08 31.39
C GLY A 62 -24.61 0.68 31.15
N VAL A 63 -23.54 0.33 31.86
CA VAL A 63 -22.22 0.94 31.71
C VAL A 63 -21.51 0.27 30.55
N VAL A 64 -21.25 1.03 29.48
CA VAL A 64 -20.71 0.53 28.21
C VAL A 64 -19.19 0.66 28.10
N PHE A 65 -18.58 1.55 28.89
CA PHE A 65 -17.13 1.84 28.86
C PHE A 65 -16.62 2.09 30.28
N GLN A 66 -15.54 1.41 30.66
CA GLN A 66 -14.94 1.50 31.99
C GLN A 66 -13.45 1.83 31.88
N PRO A 67 -13.07 3.11 31.79
CA PRO A 67 -11.72 3.53 31.43
C PRO A 67 -10.62 2.86 32.27
N PHE A 68 -10.77 2.85 33.60
CA PHE A 68 -9.76 2.31 34.52
C PHE A 68 -9.67 0.78 34.55
N GLU A 69 -10.67 0.07 34.06
CA GLU A 69 -10.61 -1.38 33.86
C GLU A 69 -9.98 -1.70 32.50
N GLU A 70 -10.34 -0.92 31.47
CA GLU A 70 -9.89 -1.17 30.10
C GLU A 70 -8.42 -0.81 29.85
N VAL A 71 -7.89 0.23 30.52
CA VAL A 71 -6.45 0.57 30.45
C VAL A 71 -5.55 -0.45 31.11
N ARG A 72 -6.09 -1.41 31.89
CA ARG A 72 -5.29 -2.50 32.49
C ARG A 72 -4.98 -3.64 31.52
N LYS A 73 -5.47 -3.58 30.27
CA LYS A 73 -5.15 -4.56 29.24
C LYS A 73 -3.64 -4.57 29.00
N GLU A 74 -3.06 -5.77 28.90
CA GLU A 74 -1.61 -5.95 28.74
C GLU A 74 -1.06 -5.25 27.49
N GLU A 75 -1.86 -5.22 26.42
CA GLU A 75 -1.56 -4.55 25.15
C GLU A 75 -1.38 -3.03 25.27
N LEU A 76 -1.82 -2.43 26.39
CA LEU A 76 -1.72 -1.00 26.69
C LEU A 76 -0.66 -0.70 27.75
N ASN A 77 0.09 -1.70 28.20
CA ASN A 77 1.15 -1.50 29.18
C ASN A 77 2.27 -0.65 28.59
N ILE A 78 2.76 0.29 29.39
CA ILE A 78 3.88 1.15 29.02
C ILE A 78 5.18 0.37 29.19
N PRO A 79 6.01 0.21 28.14
CA PRO A 79 7.30 -0.46 28.25
C PRO A 79 8.22 0.24 29.26
N VAL A 80 8.91 -0.54 30.10
CA VAL A 80 9.88 -0.03 31.10
C VAL A 80 11.31 -0.01 30.54
N ALA A 81 11.60 -0.90 29.60
CA ALA A 81 12.94 -1.01 29.02
C ALA A 81 13.24 0.22 28.14
N PRO A 82 14.41 0.87 28.31
CA PRO A 82 14.72 2.14 27.64
C PRO A 82 14.93 2.01 26.13
N ASP A 83 15.15 0.78 25.65
CA ASP A 83 15.33 0.44 24.24
C ASP A 83 14.02 0.07 23.52
N LEU A 84 12.88 0.09 24.21
CA LEU A 84 11.57 -0.13 23.60
C LEU A 84 10.88 1.20 23.29
N SER A 85 10.19 1.25 22.15
CA SER A 85 9.40 2.42 21.78
C SER A 85 8.14 2.49 22.63
N LEU A 86 7.87 3.67 23.19
CA LEU A 86 6.66 3.95 23.96
C LEU A 86 5.44 4.22 23.07
N ALA A 87 5.66 4.56 21.79
CA ALA A 87 4.60 4.92 20.84
C ALA A 87 4.11 3.75 19.98
N ARG A 88 4.89 2.64 19.93
CA ARG A 88 4.61 1.52 19.03
C ARG A 88 3.32 0.81 19.45
N GLN A 89 2.29 0.92 18.61
CA GLN A 89 0.99 0.29 18.82
C GLN A 89 0.48 -0.30 17.52
N LYS A 90 0.12 -1.60 17.55
CA LYS A 90 -0.40 -2.36 16.40
C LYS A 90 0.40 -2.13 15.10
N TYR A 91 1.72 -2.06 15.23
CA TYR A 91 2.64 -1.86 14.12
C TYR A 91 3.54 -3.10 14.02
N ALA A 92 3.15 -4.04 13.17
CA ALA A 92 3.80 -5.34 13.05
C ALA A 92 5.25 -5.21 12.55
N ASP A 93 6.09 -6.19 12.87
CA ASP A 93 7.50 -6.21 12.40
C ASP A 93 7.58 -6.29 10.86
N ASP A 94 6.62 -6.95 10.21
CA ASP A 94 6.52 -7.00 8.75
C ASP A 94 6.25 -5.60 8.16
N CYS A 95 5.41 -4.79 8.81
CA CYS A 95 5.16 -3.41 8.42
C CYS A 95 6.41 -2.53 8.59
N GLU A 96 7.09 -2.65 9.73
CA GLU A 96 8.36 -1.96 9.99
C GLU A 96 9.43 -2.31 8.96
N ALA A 97 9.57 -3.60 8.63
CA ALA A 97 10.51 -4.08 7.63
C ALA A 97 10.16 -3.58 6.22
N ALA A 98 8.89 -3.63 5.83
CA ALA A 98 8.45 -3.17 4.51
C ALA A 98 8.64 -1.66 4.32
N VAL A 99 8.37 -0.83 5.34
CA VAL A 99 8.68 0.61 5.28
C VAL A 99 10.19 0.84 5.13
N ASN A 100 11.03 0.07 5.81
CA ASN A 100 12.49 0.16 5.62
C ASN A 100 12.94 -0.25 4.20
N GLU A 101 12.29 -1.25 3.58
CA GLU A 101 12.53 -1.59 2.18
C GLU A 101 12.16 -0.42 1.27
N GLN A 102 10.98 0.18 1.46
CA GLN A 102 10.53 1.30 0.62
C GLN A 102 11.43 2.54 0.79
N ILE A 103 11.87 2.87 2.01
CA ILE A 103 12.87 3.94 2.23
C ILE A 103 14.11 3.72 1.33
N ASN A 104 14.58 2.48 1.24
CA ASN A 104 15.71 2.15 0.38
C ASN A 104 15.36 2.22 -1.12
N VAL A 105 14.14 1.89 -1.52
CA VAL A 105 13.67 2.09 -2.91
C VAL A 105 13.80 3.57 -3.28
N GLU A 106 13.19 4.47 -2.50
CA GLU A 106 13.20 5.92 -2.82
C GLU A 106 14.62 6.49 -2.82
N TYR A 107 15.47 6.10 -1.86
CA TYR A 107 16.88 6.50 -1.86
C TYR A 107 17.66 6.01 -3.10
N ASN A 108 17.39 4.80 -3.60
CA ASN A 108 18.03 4.31 -4.81
C ASN A 108 17.54 5.06 -6.05
N VAL A 109 16.24 5.36 -6.15
CA VAL A 109 15.68 6.15 -7.25
C VAL A 109 16.25 7.58 -7.24
N SER A 110 16.29 8.22 -6.07
CA SER A 110 16.96 9.51 -5.87
C SER A 110 18.40 9.51 -6.39
N TYR A 111 19.18 8.46 -6.08
CA TYR A 111 20.57 8.36 -6.50
C TYR A 111 20.73 8.08 -8.00
N VAL A 112 19.81 7.32 -8.60
CA VAL A 112 19.74 7.12 -10.06
C VAL A 112 19.44 8.45 -10.76
N TYR A 113 18.46 9.22 -10.28
CA TYR A 113 18.17 10.55 -10.84
C TYR A 113 19.34 11.51 -10.68
N HIS A 114 20.07 11.45 -9.57
CA HIS A 114 21.29 12.24 -9.41
C HIS A 114 22.35 11.88 -10.46
N SER A 115 22.47 10.60 -10.81
CA SER A 115 23.37 10.15 -11.87
C SER A 115 22.95 10.65 -13.25
N MET A 116 21.64 10.65 -13.53
CA MET A 116 21.09 11.22 -14.77
C MET A 116 21.37 12.73 -14.85
N TYR A 117 21.16 13.47 -13.76
CA TYR A 117 21.55 14.88 -13.65
C TYR A 117 23.03 15.07 -14.03
N ALA A 118 23.93 14.32 -13.38
CA ALA A 118 25.37 14.44 -13.62
C ALA A 118 25.77 14.11 -15.06
N TYR A 119 25.00 13.28 -15.78
CA TYR A 119 25.21 13.03 -17.20
C TYR A 119 24.73 14.20 -18.08
N PHE A 120 23.53 14.72 -17.86
CA PHE A 120 22.96 15.78 -18.70
C PHE A 120 23.60 17.17 -18.46
N ASP A 121 24.22 17.38 -17.30
CA ASP A 121 24.97 18.60 -16.95
C ASP A 121 26.37 18.67 -17.59
N ARG A 122 26.82 17.60 -18.26
CA ARG A 122 28.11 17.60 -18.98
C ARG A 122 28.09 18.60 -20.14
N ASP A 123 29.21 19.29 -20.36
CA ASP A 123 29.35 20.31 -21.40
C ASP A 123 29.12 19.79 -22.84
N ASN A 124 29.37 18.50 -23.06
CA ASN A 124 29.24 17.83 -24.35
C ASN A 124 27.86 17.18 -24.57
N VAL A 125 27.00 17.19 -23.54
CA VAL A 125 25.58 16.81 -23.63
C VAL A 125 24.70 18.07 -23.67
N ALA A 126 24.93 18.98 -22.71
CA ALA A 126 24.37 20.34 -22.67
C ALA A 126 22.84 20.44 -22.77
N LEU A 127 22.11 19.50 -22.17
CA LEU A 127 20.65 19.52 -22.07
C LEU A 127 20.23 19.99 -20.67
N LYS A 128 20.15 21.31 -20.51
CA LYS A 128 20.01 21.97 -19.20
C LYS A 128 18.63 21.77 -18.59
N GLY A 129 17.60 21.67 -19.41
CA GLY A 129 16.24 21.36 -18.94
C GLY A 129 16.17 19.97 -18.34
N LEU A 130 16.72 18.96 -19.02
CA LEU A 130 16.84 17.61 -18.47
C LEU A 130 17.71 17.57 -17.21
N ALA A 131 18.85 18.27 -17.21
CA ALA A 131 19.71 18.33 -16.02
C ALA A 131 18.97 18.93 -14.81
N LYS A 132 18.26 20.05 -15.00
CA LYS A 132 17.41 20.66 -13.96
C LYS A 132 16.34 19.67 -13.48
N PHE A 133 15.60 19.08 -14.41
CA PHE A 133 14.53 18.13 -14.09
C PHE A 133 15.03 16.96 -13.24
N PHE A 134 16.10 16.27 -13.67
CA PHE A 134 16.61 15.12 -12.92
C PHE A 134 17.25 15.50 -11.59
N LYS A 135 17.77 16.73 -11.46
CA LYS A 135 18.23 17.23 -10.17
C LYS A 135 17.07 17.44 -9.20
N GLU A 136 16.00 18.09 -9.66
CA GLU A 136 14.79 18.31 -8.88
C GLU A 136 14.12 16.98 -8.50
N SER A 137 13.98 16.04 -9.44
CA SER A 137 13.47 14.69 -9.16
C SER A 137 14.35 13.92 -8.17
N SER A 138 15.68 14.07 -8.23
CA SER A 138 16.57 13.46 -7.24
C SER A 138 16.31 13.99 -5.82
N GLU A 139 16.05 15.29 -5.70
CA GLU A 139 15.72 15.95 -4.43
C GLU A 139 14.34 15.49 -3.92
N GLU A 140 13.32 15.47 -4.78
CA GLU A 140 11.96 15.00 -4.49
C GLU A 140 11.94 13.55 -3.98
N GLU A 141 12.64 12.62 -4.65
CA GLU A 141 12.72 11.23 -4.19
C GLU A 141 13.45 11.06 -2.85
N ARG A 142 14.38 11.98 -2.54
CA ARG A 142 15.00 11.99 -1.21
C ARG A 142 14.00 12.45 -0.15
N GLU A 143 13.16 13.43 -0.47
CA GLU A 143 12.06 13.87 0.41
C GLU A 143 11.04 12.74 0.62
N HIS A 144 10.72 11.93 -0.39
CA HIS A 144 9.91 10.72 -0.25
C HIS A 144 10.52 9.73 0.75
N ALA A 145 11.82 9.46 0.64
CA ALA A 145 12.54 8.60 1.58
C ALA A 145 12.49 9.16 3.01
N GLU A 146 12.71 10.47 3.18
CA GLU A 146 12.66 11.15 4.47
C GLU A 146 11.24 11.12 5.08
N LYS A 147 10.19 11.31 4.27
CA LYS A 147 8.79 11.20 4.70
C LYS A 147 8.48 9.81 5.29
N LEU A 148 8.96 8.74 4.65
CA LEU A 148 8.84 7.36 5.17
C LEU A 148 9.66 7.15 6.45
N MET A 149 10.85 7.75 6.57
CA MET A 149 11.67 7.69 7.78
C MET A 149 10.99 8.37 8.96
N GLU A 150 10.37 9.53 8.74
CA GLU A 150 9.59 10.23 9.76
C GLU A 150 8.38 9.39 10.17
N TYR A 151 7.65 8.85 9.21
CA TYR A 151 6.51 7.96 9.45
C TYR A 151 6.89 6.72 10.28
N GLN A 152 7.98 6.04 9.92
CA GLN A 152 8.54 4.91 10.65
C GLN A 152 8.75 5.26 12.14
N ASN A 153 9.34 6.42 12.42
CA ASN A 153 9.60 6.87 13.78
C ASN A 153 8.31 7.27 14.52
N ILE A 154 7.33 7.90 13.86
CA ILE A 154 6.02 8.24 14.46
C ILE A 154 5.27 6.97 14.88
N ARG A 155 5.34 5.90 14.08
CA ARG A 155 4.75 4.59 14.41
C ARG A 155 5.53 3.80 15.45
N GLY A 156 6.66 4.34 15.91
CA GLY A 156 7.51 3.73 16.93
C GLY A 156 8.37 2.59 16.43
N GLY A 157 8.53 2.43 15.11
CA GLY A 157 9.52 1.54 14.53
C GLY A 157 10.90 2.20 14.48
N ARG A 158 11.86 1.49 13.89
CA ARG A 158 13.26 1.88 13.80
C ARG A 158 13.69 1.90 12.34
N VAL A 159 14.14 3.07 11.90
CA VAL A 159 14.76 3.23 10.58
C VAL A 159 16.05 2.41 10.53
N LYS A 160 16.18 1.61 9.48
CA LYS A 160 17.39 0.87 9.11
C LYS A 160 17.76 1.23 7.68
N LEU A 161 18.69 2.15 7.50
CA LEU A 161 19.18 2.51 6.17
C LEU A 161 20.00 1.36 5.58
N HIS A 162 19.76 1.04 4.31
CA HIS A 162 20.42 -0.04 3.59
C HIS A 162 21.45 0.52 2.60
N SER A 163 22.22 -0.37 1.98
CA SER A 163 23.19 0.02 0.95
C SER A 163 22.49 0.52 -0.31
N ILE A 164 22.94 1.65 -0.83
CA ILE A 164 22.54 2.17 -2.14
C ILE A 164 23.52 1.63 -3.19
N LEU A 165 22.99 1.06 -4.27
CA LEU A 165 23.83 0.52 -5.34
C LEU A 165 24.36 1.65 -6.23
N THR A 166 25.55 1.45 -6.80
CA THR A 166 26.11 2.40 -7.76
C THR A 166 25.27 2.42 -9.03
N PRO A 167 24.68 3.57 -9.42
CA PRO A 167 23.88 3.67 -10.62
C PRO A 167 24.76 3.72 -11.88
N PRO A 168 24.21 3.43 -13.07
CA PRO A 168 24.88 3.69 -14.34
C PRO A 168 25.22 5.19 -14.47
N SER A 169 26.36 5.51 -15.09
CA SER A 169 26.82 6.89 -15.31
C SER A 169 26.71 7.37 -16.76
N GLU A 170 26.40 6.46 -17.69
CA GLU A 170 26.29 6.75 -19.13
C GLU A 170 24.88 6.45 -19.62
N PHE A 171 24.29 7.42 -20.32
CA PHE A 171 22.92 7.34 -20.83
C PHE A 171 22.85 7.60 -22.35
N GLU A 172 24.00 7.54 -23.05
CA GLU A 172 24.03 7.61 -24.51
C GLU A 172 23.30 6.41 -25.12
N HIS A 173 22.44 6.66 -26.10
CA HIS A 173 21.72 5.59 -26.79
C HIS A 173 21.60 5.88 -28.30
N TYR A 174 22.21 5.03 -29.11
CA TYR A 174 22.30 5.22 -30.57
C TYR A 174 20.93 5.40 -31.27
N GLU A 175 19.99 4.48 -31.01
CA GLU A 175 18.70 4.50 -31.70
C GLU A 175 17.79 5.63 -31.19
N LYS A 176 17.59 5.71 -29.88
CA LYS A 176 16.64 6.63 -29.23
C LYS A 176 17.16 8.06 -29.08
N GLY A 177 18.48 8.25 -28.98
CA GLY A 177 19.06 9.45 -28.37
C GLY A 177 19.01 9.37 -26.85
N ASP A 178 19.90 10.11 -26.21
CA ASP A 178 20.04 10.17 -24.75
C ASP A 178 18.80 10.70 -24.03
N ALA A 179 18.20 11.80 -24.48
CA ALA A 179 17.03 12.39 -23.85
C ALA A 179 15.82 11.45 -23.80
N LEU A 180 15.48 10.82 -24.93
CA LEU A 180 14.37 9.87 -24.99
C LEU A 180 14.68 8.61 -24.18
N TYR A 181 15.91 8.11 -24.25
CA TYR A 181 16.31 6.94 -23.48
C TYR A 181 16.18 7.18 -21.96
N ALA A 182 16.71 8.31 -21.47
CA ALA A 182 16.62 8.66 -20.05
C ALA A 182 15.18 8.86 -19.58
N MET A 183 14.33 9.52 -20.37
CA MET A 183 12.91 9.69 -20.02
C MET A 183 12.12 8.36 -20.03
N GLU A 184 12.44 7.43 -20.93
CA GLU A 184 11.85 6.08 -20.89
C GLU A 184 12.36 5.27 -19.69
N LEU A 185 13.62 5.45 -19.29
CA LEU A 185 14.18 4.84 -18.09
C LEU A 185 13.52 5.41 -16.83
N ALA A 186 13.38 6.74 -16.73
CA ALA A 186 12.65 7.41 -15.65
C ALA A 186 11.21 6.89 -15.55
N LEU A 187 10.48 6.82 -16.68
CA LEU A 187 9.12 6.26 -16.70
C LEU A 187 9.08 4.80 -16.20
N SER A 188 10.11 4.02 -16.50
CA SER A 188 10.20 2.63 -16.04
C SER A 188 10.50 2.54 -14.55
N LEU A 189 11.32 3.45 -14.02
CA LEU A 189 11.59 3.58 -12.58
C LEU A 189 10.33 3.97 -11.82
N GLU A 190 9.60 5.01 -12.26
CA GLU A 190 8.35 5.43 -11.60
C GLU A 190 7.31 4.31 -11.55
N LYS A 191 7.18 3.53 -12.63
CA LYS A 191 6.28 2.37 -12.65
C LYS A 191 6.73 1.27 -11.69
N LEU A 192 8.03 1.04 -11.55
CA LEU A 192 8.59 0.08 -10.61
C LEU A 192 8.39 0.56 -9.16
N THR A 193 8.64 1.84 -8.87
CA THR A 193 8.37 2.45 -7.57
C THR A 193 6.90 2.31 -7.20
N ASN A 194 5.98 2.55 -8.15
CA ASN A 194 4.56 2.31 -7.93
C ASN A 194 4.23 0.85 -7.60
N GLU A 195 4.82 -0.12 -8.30
CA GLU A 195 4.65 -1.54 -7.98
C GLU A 195 5.13 -1.87 -6.55
N LYS A 196 6.22 -1.22 -6.12
CA LYS A 196 6.77 -1.35 -4.77
C LYS A 196 5.86 -0.70 -3.71
N LEU A 197 5.30 0.48 -3.98
CA LEU A 197 4.31 1.13 -3.11
C LEU A 197 3.03 0.31 -2.97
N LEU A 198 2.53 -0.29 -4.06
CA LEU A 198 1.38 -1.20 -4.01
C LEU A 198 1.70 -2.47 -3.20
N SER A 199 2.94 -2.96 -3.28
CA SER A 199 3.39 -4.08 -2.45
C SER A 199 3.46 -3.71 -0.97
N LEU A 200 3.97 -2.51 -0.65
CA LEU A 200 3.99 -1.96 0.71
C LEU A 200 2.57 -1.81 1.27
N HIS A 201 1.64 -1.31 0.46
CA HIS A 201 0.22 -1.17 0.81
C HIS A 201 -0.42 -2.52 1.14
N ASN A 202 -0.18 -3.54 0.31
CA ASN A 202 -0.67 -4.90 0.57
C ASN A 202 -0.12 -5.48 1.89
N VAL A 203 1.12 -5.17 2.29
CA VAL A 203 1.65 -5.58 3.61
C VAL A 203 0.86 -4.93 4.74
N ALA A 204 0.48 -3.65 4.59
CA ALA A 204 -0.37 -2.96 5.57
C ALA A 204 -1.75 -3.62 5.67
N GLU A 205 -2.38 -3.93 4.53
CA GLU A 205 -3.69 -4.62 4.49
C GLU A 205 -3.64 -5.99 5.15
N GLN A 206 -2.64 -6.82 4.82
CA GLN A 206 -2.47 -8.16 5.40
C GLN A 206 -2.27 -8.15 6.91
N ASN A 207 -1.66 -7.09 7.44
CA ASN A 207 -1.45 -6.88 8.87
C ASN A 207 -2.60 -6.10 9.54
N ASN A 208 -3.66 -5.75 8.80
CA ASN A 208 -4.79 -4.94 9.26
C ASN A 208 -4.36 -3.57 9.83
N ASP A 209 -3.30 -2.98 9.28
CA ASP A 209 -2.81 -1.65 9.66
C ASP A 209 -3.47 -0.58 8.78
N ALA A 210 -4.70 -0.22 9.16
CA ALA A 210 -5.50 0.75 8.41
C ALA A 210 -4.84 2.13 8.30
N GLN A 211 -4.07 2.54 9.31
CA GLN A 211 -3.42 3.86 9.30
C GLN A 211 -2.21 3.86 8.36
N MET A 212 -1.47 2.77 8.28
CA MET A 212 -0.39 2.62 7.30
C MET A 212 -0.92 2.58 5.87
N ALA A 213 -2.01 1.85 5.61
CA ALA A 213 -2.65 1.85 4.30
C ALA A 213 -3.08 3.27 3.87
N ASP A 214 -3.78 3.99 4.75
CA ASP A 214 -4.22 5.38 4.52
C ASP A 214 -3.06 6.34 4.27
N PHE A 215 -1.97 6.22 5.03
CA PHE A 215 -0.75 7.00 4.82
C PHE A 215 -0.15 6.76 3.44
N ILE A 216 -0.02 5.50 3.00
CA ILE A 216 0.54 5.16 1.68
C ILE A 216 -0.35 5.67 0.54
N GLU A 217 -1.66 5.52 0.68
CA GLU A 217 -2.65 6.00 -0.31
C GLU A 217 -2.61 7.52 -0.47
N THR A 218 -2.60 8.24 0.66
CA THR A 218 -2.69 9.69 0.70
C THR A 218 -1.40 10.36 0.25
N GLU A 219 -0.26 9.88 0.76
CA GLU A 219 1.02 10.57 0.61
C GLU A 219 1.86 10.10 -0.57
N PHE A 220 1.53 8.97 -1.20
CA PHE A 220 2.37 8.40 -2.27
C PHE A 220 1.57 7.93 -3.49
N LEU A 221 0.53 7.11 -3.33
CA LEU A 221 -0.11 6.47 -4.50
C LEU A 221 -0.76 7.48 -5.47
N THR A 222 -1.31 8.58 -4.94
CA THR A 222 -1.88 9.64 -5.79
C THR A 222 -0.78 10.37 -6.57
N GLU A 223 0.26 10.82 -5.86
CA GLU A 223 1.41 11.54 -6.44
C GLU A 223 2.11 10.68 -7.49
N GLN A 224 2.28 9.38 -7.22
CA GLN A 224 2.93 8.45 -8.11
C GLN A 224 2.20 8.27 -9.45
N VAL A 225 0.87 8.27 -9.46
CA VAL A 225 0.07 8.19 -10.69
C VAL A 225 0.23 9.47 -11.52
N GLU A 226 0.31 10.64 -10.86
CA GLU A 226 0.54 11.92 -11.52
C GLU A 226 1.95 11.99 -12.12
N ALA A 227 2.99 11.53 -11.40
CA ALA A 227 4.35 11.43 -11.89
C ALA A 227 4.45 10.54 -13.13
N ILE A 228 3.85 9.33 -13.10
CA ILE A 228 3.82 8.40 -14.24
C ILE A 228 3.17 9.06 -15.46
N LYS A 229 2.06 9.79 -15.28
CA LYS A 229 1.40 10.50 -16.37
C LYS A 229 2.30 11.60 -16.94
N LYS A 230 2.89 12.43 -16.08
CA LYS A 230 3.78 13.55 -16.46
C LYS A 230 4.96 13.05 -17.30
N ILE A 231 5.67 12.02 -16.84
CA ILE A 231 6.81 11.46 -17.58
C ILE A 231 6.36 10.76 -18.87
N SER A 232 5.17 10.11 -18.88
CA SER A 232 4.60 9.53 -20.10
C SER A 232 4.32 10.58 -21.18
N GLU A 233 3.90 11.78 -20.80
CA GLU A 233 3.71 12.91 -21.70
C GLU A 233 5.05 13.39 -22.26
N TYR A 234 6.10 13.48 -21.45
CA TYR A 234 7.46 13.80 -21.92
C TYR A 234 8.00 12.78 -22.93
N VAL A 235 7.87 11.49 -22.63
CA VAL A 235 8.24 10.41 -23.58
C VAL A 235 7.49 10.58 -24.91
N SER A 236 6.19 10.86 -24.85
CA SER A 236 5.36 11.05 -26.04
C SER A 236 5.77 12.29 -26.85
N GLN A 237 6.13 13.38 -26.17
CA GLN A 237 6.62 14.61 -26.79
C GLN A 237 7.98 14.39 -27.44
N LEU A 238 8.94 13.78 -26.75
CA LEU A 238 10.27 13.46 -27.29
C LEU A 238 10.20 12.57 -28.53
N ARG A 239 9.33 11.54 -28.52
CA ARG A 239 9.05 10.72 -29.71
C ARG A 239 8.47 11.52 -30.86
N ARG A 240 7.62 12.51 -30.58
CA ARG A 240 6.97 13.36 -31.59
C ARG A 240 7.95 14.35 -32.22
N VAL A 241 8.79 15.00 -31.43
CA VAL A 241 9.71 16.04 -31.91
C VAL A 241 10.97 15.46 -32.55
N GLY A 242 11.34 14.23 -32.17
CA GLY A 242 12.52 13.54 -32.70
C GLY A 242 13.85 14.16 -32.27
N LYS A 243 14.95 13.50 -32.68
CA LYS A 243 16.33 13.88 -32.33
C LYS A 243 16.75 15.25 -32.88
N GLY A 244 17.85 15.81 -32.35
CA GLY A 244 18.42 17.07 -32.82
C GLY A 244 17.62 18.28 -32.35
N HIS A 245 17.19 19.14 -33.28
CA HIS A 245 16.47 20.37 -32.94
C HIS A 245 15.19 20.13 -32.12
N GLY A 246 14.50 19.00 -32.35
CA GLY A 246 13.32 18.62 -31.58
C GLY A 246 13.61 18.42 -30.09
N VAL A 247 14.60 17.59 -29.77
CA VAL A 247 15.09 17.37 -28.39
C VAL A 247 15.56 18.68 -27.77
N TRP A 248 16.34 19.48 -28.49
CA TRP A 248 16.81 20.77 -27.96
C TRP A 248 15.64 21.71 -27.60
N HIS A 249 14.61 21.81 -28.45
CA HIS A 249 13.45 22.66 -28.16
C HIS A 249 12.62 22.10 -26.99
N PHE A 250 12.48 20.78 -26.88
CA PHE A 250 11.86 20.14 -25.72
C PHE A 250 12.64 20.45 -24.43
N ASP A 251 13.98 20.36 -24.47
CA ASP A 251 14.84 20.70 -23.34
C ASP A 251 14.67 22.16 -22.90
N GLN A 252 14.58 23.09 -23.85
CA GLN A 252 14.27 24.49 -23.56
C GLN A 252 12.89 24.67 -22.90
N MET A 253 11.88 23.93 -23.35
CA MET A 253 10.56 23.95 -22.70
C MET A 253 10.65 23.45 -21.26
N LEU A 254 11.35 22.34 -21.03
CA LEU A 254 11.50 21.74 -19.71
C LEU A 254 12.29 22.64 -18.75
N LEU A 255 13.30 23.35 -19.26
CA LEU A 255 14.10 24.31 -18.49
C LEU A 255 13.25 25.45 -17.91
N HIS A 256 12.18 25.83 -18.60
CA HIS A 256 11.29 26.93 -18.22
C HIS A 256 9.97 26.47 -17.59
N GLU A 257 9.78 25.16 -17.41
CA GLU A 257 8.59 24.63 -16.74
C GLU A 257 8.63 24.97 -15.24
N GLY A 258 7.55 25.56 -14.73
CA GLY A 258 7.43 25.99 -13.34
C GLY A 258 8.10 27.34 -13.00
N ALA A 259 8.65 28.05 -13.99
CA ALA A 259 9.20 29.42 -13.84
C ALA A 259 8.15 30.53 -14.03
#